data_AF-A0A7X7WJR5-F1
#
_entry.id   AF-A0A7X7WJR5-F1
#
_cell.length_a   1.000
_cell.length_b   1.000
_cell.length_c   1.000
_cell.angle_alpha   90.00
_cell.angle_beta   90.00
_cell.angle_gamma   90.00
#
_symmetry.space_group_name_H-M   'P 1'
#
loop_
_entity.id
_entity.type
_entity.pdbx_description
1 polymer ?
#
loop_
_entity_poly.entity_id
_entity_poly.type
_entity_poly.pdbx_seq_one_letter_code
_entity_poly.pdbx_strand_id
1 'polypeptide(L)'
;MAYTERVCGIEMNGDILHKLQERIKELTALHKTARILQTQSLSVQEVLDEVVQILPLAWQYPEITGVSISYKDCKSSTPNFAVTPWMQTASLDTSETDLGLIRVCYGESRPILDEGPFLQEERELIESIAEMLRSYFIRQSARAALQDAHDKLEEAVAIRTRELSLANEALQRQIVDYKNAEKKIETYQRQLRKLTSELSLAEARERRDIASDLHDHIGQGLAFIKMNISQLRGMPSFADLKMFSMKSWDYSTALSSTLET
;
A
#
# COMPACT_ATOMS: atom_id res chain seq x y z
N MET A 1 13.21 -47.30 -75.45
CA MET A 1 12.27 -46.23 -75.08
C MET A 1 11.54 -46.49 -73.75
N ALA A 2 11.16 -47.72 -73.39
CA ALA A 2 10.44 -47.99 -72.12
C ALA A 2 11.31 -48.20 -70.85
N TYR A 3 12.64 -48.07 -70.95
CA TYR A 3 13.56 -48.25 -69.81
C TYR A 3 13.95 -46.93 -69.14
N THR A 4 13.90 -45.81 -69.87
CA THR A 4 14.28 -44.48 -69.37
C THR A 4 13.17 -43.80 -68.56
N GLU A 5 11.89 -44.10 -68.81
CA GLU A 5 10.78 -43.57 -68.00
C GLU A 5 10.65 -44.24 -66.62
N ARG A 6 11.08 -45.52 -66.50
CA ARG A 6 10.93 -46.27 -65.24
C ARG A 6 11.98 -45.91 -64.19
N VAL A 7 13.16 -45.47 -64.62
CA VAL A 7 14.25 -45.01 -63.72
C VAL A 7 13.92 -43.63 -63.16
N CYS A 8 13.36 -42.73 -63.98
CA CYS A 8 12.92 -41.39 -63.57
C CYS A 8 11.84 -41.43 -62.46
N GLY A 9 10.90 -42.39 -62.52
CA GLY A 9 9.88 -42.54 -61.47
C GLY A 9 10.38 -43.11 -60.14
N ILE A 10 11.49 -43.88 -60.14
CA ILE A 10 12.09 -44.46 -58.92
C ILE A 10 12.98 -43.41 -58.23
N GLU A 11 13.73 -42.61 -59.00
CA GLU A 11 14.54 -41.50 -58.48
C GLU A 11 13.66 -40.39 -57.89
N MET A 12 12.56 -40.02 -58.57
CA MET A 12 11.62 -39.00 -58.10
C MET A 12 10.89 -39.40 -56.80
N ASN A 13 10.59 -40.68 -56.62
CA ASN A 13 10.05 -41.19 -55.36
C ASN A 13 11.07 -41.20 -54.22
N GLY A 14 12.36 -41.42 -54.51
CA GLY A 14 13.44 -41.35 -53.53
C GLY A 14 13.58 -39.95 -52.93
N ASP A 15 13.58 -38.92 -53.80
CA ASP A 15 13.68 -37.51 -53.37
C ASP A 15 12.46 -37.06 -52.54
N ILE A 16 11.26 -37.51 -52.91
CA ILE A 16 10.03 -37.20 -52.15
C ILE A 16 10.06 -37.87 -50.79
N LEU A 17 10.46 -39.14 -50.70
CA LEU A 17 10.55 -39.87 -49.44
C LEU A 17 11.59 -39.25 -48.50
N HIS A 18 12.74 -38.81 -49.04
CA HIS A 18 13.76 -38.11 -48.26
C HIS A 18 13.21 -36.78 -47.70
N LYS A 19 12.60 -35.95 -48.54
CA LYS A 19 11.97 -34.67 -48.11
C LYS A 19 10.89 -34.88 -47.04
N LEU A 20 10.09 -35.94 -47.17
CA LEU A 20 9.08 -36.29 -46.17
C LEU A 20 9.71 -36.73 -44.85
N GLN A 21 10.78 -37.52 -44.90
CA GLN A 21 11.49 -37.96 -43.69
C GLN A 21 12.12 -36.79 -42.93
N GLU A 22 12.79 -35.87 -43.64
CA GLU A 22 13.35 -34.66 -43.02
C GLU A 22 12.26 -33.79 -42.39
N ARG A 23 11.11 -33.62 -43.08
CA ARG A 23 9.98 -32.88 -42.51
C ARG A 23 9.39 -33.54 -41.27
N ILE A 24 9.34 -34.87 -41.22
CA ILE A 24 8.87 -35.61 -40.04
C ILE A 24 9.83 -35.38 -38.86
N LYS A 25 11.15 -35.41 -39.09
CA LYS A 25 12.15 -35.15 -38.04
C LYS A 25 11.99 -33.75 -37.46
N GLU A 26 11.93 -32.74 -38.32
CA GLU A 26 11.77 -31.34 -37.95
C GLU A 26 10.48 -31.11 -37.14
N LEU A 27 9.33 -31.55 -37.67
CA LEU A 27 8.05 -31.43 -36.98
C LEU A 27 8.05 -32.18 -35.64
N THR A 28 8.68 -33.35 -35.57
CA THR A 28 8.80 -34.11 -34.32
C THR A 28 9.59 -33.34 -33.27
N ALA A 29 10.72 -32.74 -33.66
CA ALA A 29 11.56 -31.96 -32.75
C ALA A 29 10.84 -30.70 -32.25
N LEU A 30 10.22 -29.94 -33.16
CA LEU A 30 9.44 -28.75 -32.81
C LEU A 30 8.26 -29.09 -31.90
N HIS A 31 7.47 -30.11 -32.24
CA HIS A 31 6.31 -30.52 -31.44
C HIS A 31 6.72 -31.00 -30.04
N LYS A 32 7.78 -31.82 -29.93
CA LYS A 32 8.26 -32.29 -28.62
C LYS A 32 8.75 -31.12 -27.77
N THR A 33 9.55 -30.23 -28.35
CA THR A 33 10.04 -29.01 -27.68
C THR A 33 8.88 -28.14 -27.22
N ALA A 34 7.91 -27.85 -28.09
CA ALA A 34 6.73 -27.07 -27.73
C ALA A 34 5.97 -27.66 -26.54
N ARG A 35 5.81 -28.99 -26.51
CA ARG A 35 5.13 -29.69 -25.42
C ARG A 35 5.88 -29.60 -24.09
N ILE A 36 7.21 -29.72 -24.12
CA ILE A 36 8.06 -29.51 -22.93
C ILE A 36 7.89 -28.09 -22.40
N LEU A 37 7.97 -27.08 -23.27
CA LEU A 37 7.85 -25.67 -22.89
C LEU A 37 6.46 -25.27 -22.40
N GLN A 38 5.42 -26.01 -22.77
CA GLN A 38 4.06 -25.82 -22.26
C GLN A 38 3.84 -26.44 -20.88
N THR A 39 4.73 -27.34 -20.45
CA THR A 39 4.60 -28.02 -19.16
C THR A 39 5.05 -27.09 -18.04
N GLN A 40 4.10 -26.55 -17.28
CA GLN A 40 4.32 -25.47 -16.31
C GLN A 40 5.10 -25.88 -15.04
N SER A 41 5.36 -27.17 -14.84
CA SER A 41 6.00 -27.69 -13.63
C SER A 41 7.51 -27.86 -13.73
N LEU A 42 8.09 -27.69 -14.93
CA LEU A 42 9.53 -27.90 -15.13
C LEU A 42 10.31 -26.63 -14.79
N SER A 43 11.43 -26.82 -14.09
CA SER A 43 12.46 -25.82 -13.88
C SER A 43 13.21 -25.54 -15.19
N VAL A 44 13.94 -24.40 -15.23
CA VAL A 44 14.78 -24.04 -16.38
C VAL A 44 15.78 -25.16 -16.70
N GLN A 45 16.40 -25.75 -15.67
CA GLN A 45 17.36 -26.84 -15.86
C GLN A 45 16.71 -28.09 -16.49
N GLU A 46 15.55 -28.51 -15.99
CA GLU A 46 14.84 -29.70 -16.53
C GLU A 46 14.41 -29.49 -17.98
N VAL A 47 13.96 -28.28 -18.34
CA VAL A 47 13.64 -27.93 -19.73
C VAL A 47 14.89 -28.05 -20.62
N LEU A 48 16.03 -27.52 -20.17
CA LEU A 48 17.28 -27.64 -20.93
C LEU A 48 17.69 -29.10 -21.12
N ASP A 49 17.62 -29.91 -20.07
CA ASP A 49 17.97 -31.33 -20.11
C ASP A 49 17.10 -32.11 -21.11
N GLU A 50 15.79 -31.88 -21.11
CA GLU A 50 14.86 -32.52 -22.05
C GLU A 50 15.13 -32.10 -23.51
N VAL A 51 15.37 -30.80 -23.76
CA VAL A 51 15.64 -30.32 -25.13
C VAL A 51 16.97 -30.85 -25.67
N VAL A 52 18.00 -30.94 -24.82
CA VAL A 52 19.31 -31.51 -25.17
C VAL A 52 19.19 -32.98 -25.62
N GLN A 53 18.22 -33.74 -25.11
CA GLN A 53 17.99 -35.13 -25.56
C GLN A 53 17.23 -35.22 -26.89
N ILE A 54 16.45 -34.19 -27.25
CA ILE A 54 15.63 -34.20 -28.48
C ILE A 54 16.43 -33.75 -29.69
N LEU A 55 17.26 -32.71 -29.53
CA LEU A 55 17.98 -32.08 -30.63
C LEU A 55 18.83 -33.07 -31.45
N PRO A 56 19.64 -33.98 -30.87
CA PRO A 56 20.43 -34.93 -31.65
C PRO A 56 19.61 -35.75 -32.65
N LEU A 57 18.40 -36.15 -32.26
CA LEU A 57 17.51 -37.00 -33.06
C LEU A 57 16.94 -36.30 -34.31
N ALA A 58 17.03 -34.98 -34.36
CA ALA A 58 16.52 -34.17 -35.46
C ALA A 58 17.58 -33.85 -36.53
N TRP A 59 18.86 -34.10 -36.23
CA TRP A 59 19.98 -33.88 -37.17
C TRP A 59 20.19 -35.11 -38.05
N GLN A 60 20.92 -34.93 -39.15
CA GLN A 60 21.21 -35.96 -40.15
C GLN A 60 21.96 -37.17 -39.55
N TYR A 61 22.83 -36.92 -38.56
CA TYR A 61 23.67 -37.94 -37.93
C TYR A 61 23.54 -38.00 -36.39
N PRO A 62 22.40 -38.44 -35.83
CA PRO A 62 22.11 -38.36 -34.40
C PRO A 62 23.18 -38.96 -33.47
N GLU A 63 23.80 -40.08 -33.87
CA GLU A 63 24.78 -40.82 -33.08
C GLU A 63 26.05 -40.00 -32.76
N ILE A 64 26.41 -39.09 -33.67
CA ILE A 64 27.62 -38.24 -33.54
C ILE A 64 27.28 -36.78 -33.26
N THR A 65 25.98 -36.45 -33.12
CA THR A 65 25.52 -35.09 -32.81
C THR A 65 25.70 -34.80 -31.32
N GLY A 66 26.58 -33.86 -31.01
CA GLY A 66 26.74 -33.30 -29.68
C GLY A 66 25.97 -32.00 -29.53
N VAL A 67 25.25 -31.82 -28.42
CA VAL A 67 24.46 -30.61 -28.13
C VAL A 67 24.84 -30.05 -26.78
N SER A 68 24.97 -28.73 -26.69
CA SER A 68 25.11 -28.02 -25.43
C SER A 68 24.25 -26.77 -25.42
N ILE A 69 23.47 -26.59 -24.36
CA ILE A 69 22.66 -25.40 -24.12
C ILE A 69 23.10 -24.78 -22.82
N SER A 70 23.31 -23.46 -22.82
CA SER A 70 23.54 -22.68 -21.61
C SER A 70 22.67 -21.45 -21.57
N TYR A 71 22.10 -21.15 -20.41
CA TYR A 71 21.34 -19.94 -20.16
C TYR A 71 21.50 -19.55 -18.68
N LYS A 72 22.04 -18.35 -18.42
CA LYS A 72 22.44 -17.91 -17.06
C LYS A 72 23.36 -18.94 -16.38
N ASP A 73 23.00 -19.38 -15.18
CA ASP A 73 23.73 -20.37 -14.39
C ASP A 73 23.38 -21.82 -14.77
N CYS A 74 22.38 -22.03 -15.63
CA CYS A 74 21.93 -23.35 -16.06
C CYS A 74 22.69 -23.79 -17.32
N LYS A 75 23.18 -25.03 -17.31
CA LYS A 75 23.87 -25.64 -18.44
C LYS A 75 23.47 -27.09 -18.57
N SER A 76 23.24 -27.52 -19.80
CA SER A 76 22.99 -28.91 -20.13
C SER A 76 23.74 -29.30 -21.40
N SER A 77 24.23 -30.53 -21.46
CA SER A 77 24.97 -31.04 -22.62
C SER A 77 24.81 -32.53 -22.77
N THR A 78 24.81 -33.01 -24.01
CA THR A 78 24.94 -34.44 -24.28
C THR A 78 26.34 -34.94 -23.95
N PRO A 79 26.51 -36.22 -23.59
CA PRO A 79 27.82 -36.78 -23.25
C PRO A 79 28.85 -36.73 -24.39
N ASN A 80 28.39 -36.75 -25.64
CA ASN A 80 29.21 -36.70 -26.86
C ASN A 80 29.52 -35.26 -27.33
N PHE A 81 29.15 -34.23 -26.55
CA PHE A 81 29.45 -32.85 -26.91
C PHE A 81 30.95 -32.55 -26.81
N ALA A 82 31.51 -32.04 -27.91
CA ALA A 82 32.88 -31.55 -27.97
C ALA A 82 32.93 -30.27 -28.82
N VAL A 83 33.91 -29.41 -28.56
CA VAL A 83 34.15 -28.25 -29.44
C VAL A 83 34.86 -28.75 -30.69
N THR A 84 34.14 -28.77 -31.81
CA THR A 84 34.66 -29.20 -33.11
C THR A 84 34.58 -28.06 -34.14
N PRO A 85 35.33 -28.14 -35.26
CA PRO A 85 35.19 -27.18 -36.36
C PRO A 85 33.81 -27.20 -37.03
N TRP A 86 33.05 -28.29 -36.84
CA TRP A 86 31.73 -28.49 -37.42
C TRP A 86 30.66 -28.21 -36.36
N MET A 87 30.36 -26.92 -36.17
CA MET A 87 29.47 -26.48 -35.11
C MET A 87 28.51 -25.39 -35.57
N GLN A 88 27.23 -25.57 -35.28
CA GLN A 88 26.20 -24.55 -35.36
C GLN A 88 25.98 -23.90 -33.99
N THR A 89 25.70 -22.61 -33.99
CA THR A 89 25.38 -21.84 -32.78
C THR A 89 24.16 -20.95 -33.00
N ALA A 90 23.26 -20.90 -32.02
CA ALA A 90 22.14 -19.97 -31.95
C ALA A 90 22.10 -19.26 -30.58
N SER A 91 21.79 -17.97 -30.58
CA SER A 91 21.68 -17.16 -29.34
C SER A 91 20.35 -17.41 -28.63
N LEU A 92 20.35 -17.36 -27.30
CA LEU A 92 19.18 -17.40 -26.42
C LEU A 92 19.03 -16.14 -25.55
N ASP A 93 19.77 -15.09 -25.86
CA ASP A 93 19.85 -13.87 -25.04
C ASP A 93 18.48 -13.22 -24.81
N THR A 94 18.03 -13.13 -23.57
CA THR A 94 16.74 -12.46 -23.26
C THR A 94 16.91 -10.98 -22.92
N SER A 95 18.13 -10.57 -22.54
CA SER A 95 18.53 -9.20 -22.25
C SER A 95 20.06 -9.09 -22.38
N GLU A 96 20.62 -7.89 -22.19
CA GLU A 96 22.09 -7.68 -22.21
C GLU A 96 22.84 -8.47 -21.12
N THR A 97 22.16 -8.85 -20.03
CA THR A 97 22.74 -9.58 -18.90
C THR A 97 22.43 -11.07 -18.94
N ASP A 98 21.28 -11.42 -19.50
CA ASP A 98 20.75 -12.78 -19.49
C ASP A 98 21.13 -13.49 -20.79
N LEU A 99 22.43 -13.76 -20.92
CA LEU A 99 23.01 -14.37 -22.10
C LEU A 99 22.79 -15.88 -22.12
N GLY A 100 22.59 -16.42 -23.31
CA GLY A 100 22.45 -17.85 -23.52
C GLY A 100 22.74 -18.26 -24.95
N LEU A 101 23.00 -19.55 -25.13
CA LEU A 101 23.45 -20.10 -26.39
C LEU A 101 23.15 -21.59 -26.49
N ILE A 102 22.76 -22.01 -27.69
CA ILE A 102 22.65 -23.40 -28.12
C ILE A 102 23.81 -23.67 -29.07
N ARG A 103 24.52 -24.76 -28.85
CA ARG A 103 25.55 -25.28 -29.75
C ARG A 103 25.22 -26.70 -30.15
N VAL A 104 25.32 -26.99 -31.44
CA VAL A 104 25.19 -28.32 -32.02
C VAL A 104 26.44 -28.62 -32.83
N CYS A 105 27.01 -29.80 -32.68
CA CYS A 105 28.26 -30.17 -33.35
C CYS A 105 28.22 -31.62 -33.83
N TYR A 106 29.06 -31.94 -34.81
CA TYR A 106 29.38 -33.32 -35.16
C TYR A 106 30.76 -33.71 -34.62
N GLY A 107 30.85 -34.91 -34.02
CA GLY A 107 32.09 -35.46 -33.48
C GLY A 107 33.09 -35.96 -34.54
N GLU A 108 32.64 -36.12 -35.78
CA GLU A 108 33.44 -36.62 -36.91
C GLU A 108 33.28 -35.74 -38.14
N SER A 109 34.26 -35.81 -39.04
CA SER A 109 34.17 -35.15 -40.34
C SER A 109 33.08 -35.79 -41.20
N ARG A 110 32.30 -34.93 -41.88
CA ARG A 110 31.22 -35.30 -42.79
C ARG A 110 31.29 -34.45 -44.07
N PRO A 111 30.65 -34.89 -45.18
CA PRO A 111 30.62 -34.13 -46.42
C PRO A 111 30.08 -32.72 -46.21
N ILE A 112 30.64 -31.74 -46.92
CA ILE A 112 30.18 -30.36 -46.87
C ILE A 112 28.88 -30.24 -47.67
N LEU A 113 27.87 -29.64 -47.05
CA LEU A 113 26.54 -29.32 -47.55
C LEU A 113 26.39 -27.79 -47.55
N ASP A 114 25.46 -27.24 -46.77
CA ASP A 114 25.15 -25.80 -46.75
C ASP A 114 26.03 -25.01 -45.75
N GLU A 115 26.03 -25.41 -44.48
CA GLU A 115 26.83 -24.76 -43.42
C GLU A 115 27.88 -25.75 -42.89
N GLY A 116 28.96 -25.96 -43.63
CA GLY A 116 29.85 -27.08 -43.35
C GLY A 116 29.08 -28.39 -43.58
N PRO A 117 29.02 -29.35 -42.65
CA PRO A 117 28.29 -30.60 -42.83
C PRO A 117 26.79 -30.53 -42.51
N PHE A 118 26.24 -29.35 -42.23
CA PHE A 118 24.85 -29.18 -41.84
C PHE A 118 23.96 -28.74 -43.01
N LEU A 119 22.68 -29.13 -42.96
CA LEU A 119 21.64 -28.71 -43.89
C LEU A 119 21.05 -27.35 -43.50
N GLN A 120 20.53 -26.63 -44.49
CA GLN A 120 19.79 -25.37 -44.25
C GLN A 120 18.59 -25.58 -43.31
N GLU A 121 17.87 -26.69 -43.42
CA GLU A 121 16.73 -27.01 -42.54
C GLU A 121 17.15 -27.22 -41.09
N GLU A 122 18.35 -27.77 -40.84
CA GLU A 122 18.88 -27.93 -39.48
C GLU A 122 19.21 -26.56 -38.85
N ARG A 123 19.71 -25.62 -39.68
CA ARG A 123 19.93 -24.24 -39.26
C ARG A 123 18.62 -23.54 -38.91
N GLU A 124 17.59 -23.71 -39.72
CA GLU A 124 16.25 -23.16 -39.44
C GLU A 124 15.62 -23.78 -38.19
N LEU A 125 15.86 -25.07 -37.96
CA LEU A 125 15.38 -25.79 -36.78
C LEU A 125 16.03 -25.29 -35.48
N ILE A 126 17.37 -25.15 -35.43
CA ILE A 126 18.05 -24.63 -34.24
C ILE A 126 17.63 -23.19 -33.93
N GLU A 127 17.42 -22.36 -34.96
CA GLU A 127 16.92 -20.99 -34.79
C GLU A 127 15.49 -20.97 -34.24
N SER A 128 14.60 -21.80 -34.78
CA SER A 128 13.21 -21.91 -34.32
C SER A 128 13.13 -22.39 -32.87
N ILE A 129 13.92 -23.40 -32.50
CA ILE A 129 13.99 -23.91 -31.12
C ILE A 129 14.59 -22.85 -30.19
N ALA A 130 15.60 -22.12 -30.64
CA ALA A 130 16.18 -21.03 -29.87
C ALA A 130 15.15 -19.94 -29.57
N GLU A 131 14.34 -19.56 -30.55
CA GLU A 131 13.31 -18.54 -30.36
C GLU A 131 12.18 -18.99 -29.42
N MET A 132 11.80 -20.27 -29.50
CA MET A 132 10.83 -20.87 -28.57
C MET A 132 11.36 -20.86 -27.12
N LEU A 133 12.63 -21.23 -26.93
CA LEU A 133 13.29 -21.22 -25.62
C LEU A 133 13.44 -19.80 -25.07
N ARG A 134 13.87 -18.84 -25.90
CA ARG A 134 13.95 -17.42 -25.54
C ARG A 134 12.60 -16.90 -25.05
N SER A 135 11.55 -17.15 -25.83
CA SER A 135 10.18 -16.77 -25.49
C SER A 135 9.71 -17.41 -24.17
N TYR A 136 10.08 -18.66 -23.91
CA TYR A 136 9.79 -19.34 -22.65
C TYR A 136 10.52 -18.68 -21.46
N PHE A 137 11.82 -18.37 -21.58
CA PHE A 137 12.59 -17.75 -20.51
C PHE A 137 12.12 -16.32 -20.17
N ILE A 138 11.71 -15.55 -21.17
CA ILE A 138 11.10 -14.22 -20.97
C ILE A 138 9.82 -14.36 -20.15
N ARG A 139 8.93 -15.28 -20.53
CA ARG A 139 7.68 -15.53 -19.80
C ARG A 139 7.93 -15.98 -18.36
N GLN A 140 8.90 -16.86 -18.16
CA GLN A 140 9.23 -17.38 -16.82
C GLN A 140 9.78 -16.29 -15.91
N SER A 141 10.64 -15.41 -16.44
CA SER A 141 11.19 -14.27 -15.69
C SER A 141 10.11 -13.25 -15.34
N ALA A 142 9.21 -12.94 -16.27
CA ALA A 142 8.07 -12.06 -16.02
C ALA A 142 7.12 -12.63 -14.96
N ARG A 143 6.87 -13.95 -15.00
CA ARG A 143 6.03 -14.63 -14.00
C ARG A 143 6.66 -14.59 -12.61
N ALA A 144 7.97 -14.85 -12.51
CA ALA A 144 8.70 -14.80 -11.24
C ALA A 144 8.68 -13.38 -10.63
N ALA A 145 8.90 -12.34 -11.45
CA ALA A 145 8.84 -10.95 -11.00
C ALA A 145 7.43 -10.55 -10.51
N LEU A 146 6.39 -11.03 -11.19
CA LEU A 146 5.01 -10.77 -10.78
C LEU A 146 4.66 -11.45 -9.46
N GLN A 147 5.14 -12.69 -9.25
CA GLN A 147 4.93 -13.40 -7.98
C GLN A 147 5.63 -12.68 -6.82
N ASP A 148 6.90 -12.29 -6.99
CA ASP A 148 7.66 -11.55 -5.96
C ASP A 148 6.98 -10.20 -5.62
N ALA A 149 6.47 -9.47 -6.62
CA ALA A 149 5.73 -8.25 -6.39
C ALA A 149 4.41 -8.49 -5.65
N HIS A 150 3.72 -9.59 -5.93
CA HIS A 150 2.50 -9.97 -5.24
C HIS A 150 2.76 -10.30 -3.77
N ASP A 151 3.75 -11.14 -3.48
CA ASP A 151 4.11 -11.54 -2.12
C ASP A 151 4.50 -10.31 -1.27
N LYS A 152 5.26 -9.37 -1.84
CA LYS A 152 5.62 -8.10 -1.18
C LYS A 152 4.40 -7.21 -0.90
N LEU A 153 3.43 -7.17 -1.83
CA LEU A 153 2.22 -6.39 -1.65
C LEU A 153 1.35 -6.99 -0.54
N GLU A 154 1.20 -8.31 -0.49
CA GLU A 154 0.46 -8.99 0.57
C GLU A 154 1.07 -8.71 1.95
N GLU A 155 2.39 -8.77 2.08
CA GLU A 155 3.09 -8.43 3.32
C GLU A 155 2.82 -6.98 3.73
N ALA A 156 2.96 -6.03 2.81
CA ALA A 156 2.70 -4.62 3.06
C ALA A 156 1.24 -4.35 3.48
N VAL A 157 0.27 -5.00 2.82
CA VAL A 157 -1.15 -4.91 3.16
C VAL A 157 -1.41 -5.47 4.56
N ALA A 158 -0.81 -6.60 4.93
CA ALA A 158 -0.96 -7.21 6.25
C ALA A 158 -0.42 -6.29 7.36
N ILE A 159 0.78 -5.73 7.18
CA ILE A 159 1.38 -4.76 8.11
C ILE A 159 0.46 -3.53 8.25
N ARG A 160 0.04 -2.93 7.13
CA ARG A 160 -0.75 -1.71 7.17
C ARG A 160 -2.14 -1.91 7.75
N THR A 161 -2.77 -3.05 7.50
CA THR A 161 -4.06 -3.42 8.09
C THR A 161 -3.96 -3.51 9.61
N ARG A 162 -2.85 -4.07 10.11
CA ARG A 162 -2.59 -4.14 11.56
C ARG A 162 -2.40 -2.76 12.19
N GLU A 163 -1.60 -1.90 11.55
CA GLU A 163 -1.40 -0.51 12.01
C GLU A 163 -2.71 0.27 12.07
N LEU A 164 -3.53 0.17 11.01
CA LEU A 164 -4.82 0.84 10.94
C LEU A 164 -5.79 0.30 11.99
N SER A 165 -5.81 -1.00 12.24
CA SER A 165 -6.64 -1.60 13.30
C SER A 165 -6.26 -1.02 14.68
N LEU A 166 -4.96 -0.96 14.99
CA LEU A 166 -4.48 -0.41 16.26
C LEU A 166 -4.81 1.08 16.42
N ALA A 167 -4.60 1.87 15.35
CA ALA A 167 -4.94 3.28 15.34
C ALA A 167 -6.46 3.50 15.51
N ASN A 168 -7.27 2.67 14.85
CA ASN A 168 -8.72 2.74 14.95
C ASN A 168 -9.19 2.40 16.38
N GLU A 169 -8.65 1.36 17.00
CA GLU A 169 -8.92 1.04 18.41
C GLU A 169 -8.53 2.19 19.35
N ALA A 170 -7.37 2.83 19.13
CA ALA A 170 -6.92 3.95 19.93
C ALA A 170 -7.86 5.17 19.78
N LEU A 171 -8.27 5.49 18.56
CA LEU A 171 -9.21 6.57 18.28
C LEU A 171 -10.59 6.29 18.88
N GLN A 172 -11.07 5.05 18.80
CA GLN A 172 -12.33 4.65 19.43
C GLN A 172 -12.29 4.84 20.95
N ARG A 173 -11.17 4.51 21.61
CA ARG A 173 -10.99 4.77 23.04
C ARG A 173 -11.05 6.28 23.35
N GLN A 174 -10.33 7.10 22.58
CA GLN A 174 -10.37 8.56 22.76
C GLN A 174 -11.80 9.12 22.62
N ILE A 175 -12.58 8.64 21.64
CA ILE A 175 -13.97 9.07 21.45
C ILE A 175 -14.82 8.76 22.70
N VAL A 176 -14.63 7.59 23.31
CA VAL A 176 -15.33 7.21 24.56
C VAL A 176 -14.95 8.15 25.70
N ASP A 177 -13.66 8.45 25.85
CA ASP A 177 -13.18 9.35 26.90
C ASP A 177 -13.72 10.78 26.73
N TYR A 178 -13.71 11.31 25.51
CA TYR A 178 -14.30 12.62 25.20
C TYR A 178 -15.79 12.67 25.54
N LYS A 179 -16.56 11.65 25.16
CA LYS A 179 -18.00 11.56 25.49
C LYS A 179 -18.25 11.52 27.00
N ASN A 180 -17.39 10.85 27.75
CA ASN A 180 -17.51 10.78 29.21
C ASN A 180 -17.18 12.12 29.87
N ALA A 181 -16.15 12.83 29.37
CA ALA A 181 -15.81 14.17 29.85
C ALA A 181 -16.94 15.17 29.56
N GLU A 182 -17.52 15.12 28.36
CA GLU A 182 -18.65 15.96 27.96
C GLU A 182 -19.86 15.77 28.89
N LYS A 183 -20.25 14.52 29.18
CA LYS A 183 -21.32 14.24 30.16
C LYS A 183 -21.02 14.80 31.55
N LYS A 184 -19.77 14.74 32.02
CA LYS A 184 -19.38 15.33 33.31
C LYS A 184 -19.57 16.84 33.30
N ILE A 185 -19.13 17.51 32.24
CA ILE A 185 -19.30 18.96 32.07
C ILE A 185 -20.80 19.31 32.11
N GLU A 186 -21.66 18.59 31.40
CA GLU A 186 -23.11 18.81 31.46
C GLU A 186 -23.67 18.67 32.88
N THR A 187 -23.22 17.65 33.63
CA THR A 187 -23.67 17.46 35.02
C THR A 187 -23.23 18.60 35.93
N TYR A 188 -21.98 19.07 35.80
CA TYR A 188 -21.47 20.19 36.58
C TYR A 188 -22.19 21.50 36.21
N GLN A 189 -22.45 21.75 34.93
CA GLN A 189 -23.25 22.90 34.50
C GLN A 189 -24.65 22.88 35.11
N ARG A 190 -25.29 21.71 35.17
CA ARG A 190 -26.62 21.56 35.78
C ARG A 190 -26.59 21.83 37.29
N GLN A 191 -25.57 21.31 37.98
CA GLN A 191 -25.39 21.54 39.42
C GLN A 191 -25.15 23.01 39.73
N LEU A 192 -24.27 23.68 38.98
CA LEU A 192 -24.00 25.11 39.13
C LEU A 192 -25.27 25.93 38.92
N ARG A 193 -26.05 25.68 37.85
CA ARG A 193 -27.32 26.38 37.61
C ARG A 193 -28.30 26.22 38.77
N LYS A 194 -28.39 25.01 39.35
CA LYS A 194 -29.24 24.75 40.52
C LYS A 194 -28.78 25.55 41.73
N LEU A 195 -27.49 25.47 42.07
CA LEU A 195 -26.92 26.17 43.22
C LEU A 195 -27.04 27.69 43.08
N THR A 196 -26.80 28.23 41.88
CA THR A 196 -27.01 29.66 41.59
C THR A 196 -28.47 30.06 41.81
N SER A 197 -29.43 29.27 41.32
CA SER A 197 -30.85 29.55 41.57
C SER A 197 -31.20 29.52 43.05
N GLU A 198 -30.65 28.57 43.82
CA GLU A 198 -30.86 28.47 45.27
C GLU A 198 -30.25 29.68 46.01
N LEU A 199 -29.02 30.06 45.66
CA LEU A 199 -28.33 31.21 46.23
C LEU A 199 -29.09 32.51 45.92
N SER A 200 -29.52 32.72 44.67
CA SER A 200 -30.31 33.90 44.30
C SER A 200 -31.64 33.98 45.04
N LEU A 201 -32.30 32.84 45.28
CA LEU A 201 -33.53 32.80 46.09
C LEU A 201 -33.25 33.11 47.56
N ALA A 202 -32.17 32.60 48.13
CA ALA A 202 -31.77 32.89 49.50
C ALA A 202 -31.41 34.36 49.68
N GLU A 203 -30.58 34.92 48.79
CA GLU A 203 -30.20 36.33 48.79
C GLU A 203 -31.42 37.24 48.65
N ALA A 204 -32.37 36.91 47.76
CA ALA A 204 -33.59 37.69 47.59
C ALA A 204 -34.49 37.67 48.83
N ARG A 205 -34.56 36.54 49.56
CA ARG A 205 -35.28 36.46 50.85
C ARG A 205 -34.61 37.33 51.90
N GLU A 206 -33.31 37.18 52.07
CA GLU A 206 -32.55 37.93 53.08
C GLU A 206 -32.63 39.43 52.82
N ARG A 207 -32.52 39.89 51.56
CA ARG A 207 -32.76 41.29 51.20
C ARG A 207 -34.16 41.78 51.57
N ARG A 208 -35.18 40.92 51.39
CA ARG A 208 -36.57 41.26 51.72
C ARG A 208 -36.78 41.34 53.23
N ASP A 209 -36.20 40.41 53.98
CA ASP A 209 -36.29 40.33 55.43
C ASP A 209 -35.57 41.54 56.06
N ILE A 210 -34.34 41.84 55.62
CA ILE A 210 -33.61 43.05 56.04
C ILE A 210 -34.42 44.32 55.74
N ALA A 211 -35.02 44.43 54.56
CA ALA A 211 -35.84 45.58 54.20
C ALA A 211 -37.10 45.69 55.07
N SER A 212 -37.72 44.56 55.44
CA SER A 212 -38.87 44.52 56.35
C SER A 212 -38.47 44.99 57.74
N ASP A 213 -37.43 44.40 58.33
CA ASP A 213 -36.96 44.75 59.67
C ASP A 213 -36.51 46.22 59.74
N LEU A 214 -35.81 46.70 58.71
CA LEU A 214 -35.41 48.10 58.60
C LEU A 214 -36.63 49.02 58.52
N HIS A 215 -37.63 48.66 57.72
CA HIS A 215 -38.86 49.44 57.59
C HIS A 215 -39.65 49.47 58.90
N ASP A 216 -39.72 48.36 59.62
CA ASP A 216 -40.42 48.28 60.89
C ASP A 216 -39.69 49.09 61.97
N HIS A 217 -38.39 48.92 62.16
CA HIS A 217 -37.69 49.63 63.24
C HIS A 217 -37.39 51.09 62.93
N ILE A 218 -36.82 51.38 61.76
CA ILE A 218 -36.44 52.75 61.39
C ILE A 218 -37.66 53.53 60.91
N GLY A 219 -38.52 52.92 60.09
CA GLY A 219 -39.72 53.58 59.58
C GLY A 219 -40.68 53.97 60.71
N GLN A 220 -40.93 53.08 61.68
CA GLN A 220 -41.76 53.41 62.84
C GLN A 220 -41.08 54.47 63.72
N GLY A 221 -39.76 54.38 63.96
CA GLY A 221 -39.02 55.37 64.73
C GLY A 221 -39.09 56.78 64.11
N LEU A 222 -38.89 56.88 62.80
CA LEU A 222 -39.02 58.15 62.07
C LEU A 222 -40.46 58.67 62.06
N ALA A 223 -41.46 57.80 61.95
CA ALA A 223 -42.87 58.20 62.04
C ALA A 223 -43.21 58.75 63.44
N PHE A 224 -42.71 58.11 64.49
CA PHE A 224 -42.86 58.58 65.87
C PHE A 224 -42.20 59.94 66.08
N ILE A 225 -40.95 60.11 65.61
CA ILE A 225 -40.25 61.40 65.67
C ILE A 225 -41.02 62.48 64.90
N LYS A 226 -41.51 62.18 63.70
CA LYS A 226 -42.32 63.10 62.89
C LYS A 226 -43.61 63.49 63.60
N MET A 227 -44.27 62.53 64.26
CA MET A 227 -45.51 62.77 65.00
C MET A 227 -45.25 63.67 66.21
N ASN A 228 -44.17 63.44 66.97
CA ASN A 228 -43.75 64.31 68.07
C ASN A 228 -43.39 65.73 67.60
N ILE A 229 -42.65 65.87 66.50
CA ILE A 229 -42.32 67.19 65.91
C ILE A 229 -43.59 67.91 65.42
N SER A 230 -44.55 67.18 64.87
CA SER A 230 -45.82 67.74 64.40
C SER A 230 -46.72 68.18 65.57
N GLN A 231 -46.72 67.45 66.68
CA GLN A 231 -47.37 67.86 67.93
C GLN A 231 -46.70 69.11 68.52
N LEU A 232 -45.36 69.18 68.49
CA LEU A 232 -44.62 70.37 68.91
C LEU A 232 -44.88 71.58 68.00
N ARG A 233 -45.16 71.38 66.70
CA ARG A 233 -45.62 72.43 65.77
C ARG A 233 -47.10 72.79 65.93
N GLY A 234 -47.90 71.95 66.58
CA GLY A 234 -49.32 72.20 66.85
C GLY A 234 -49.60 72.96 68.15
N MET A 235 -48.58 73.20 68.98
CA MET A 235 -48.69 74.12 70.12
C MET A 235 -48.59 75.58 69.64
N PRO A 236 -49.50 76.48 70.05
CA PRO A 236 -49.41 77.89 69.66
C PRO A 236 -48.25 78.56 70.41
N SER A 237 -47.41 79.24 69.63
CA SER A 237 -46.52 80.35 70.00
C SER A 237 -45.66 80.18 71.26
N PHE A 238 -44.39 79.85 71.05
CA PHE A 238 -43.31 80.29 71.93
C PHE A 238 -42.48 81.35 71.19
N ALA A 239 -43.07 82.54 71.07
CA ALA A 239 -42.26 83.75 71.16
C ALA A 239 -41.55 83.72 72.51
N ASP A 240 -40.30 84.20 72.53
CA ASP A 240 -39.40 84.27 73.70
C ASP A 240 -38.65 82.99 74.06
N LEU A 241 -37.59 82.74 73.30
CA LEU A 241 -36.27 82.42 73.87
C LEU A 241 -35.18 82.69 72.81
N LYS A 242 -34.87 83.99 72.64
CA LYS A 242 -33.54 84.38 72.15
C LYS A 242 -32.52 84.05 73.25
N MET A 243 -31.33 83.71 72.77
CA MET A 243 -30.04 83.83 73.46
C MET A 243 -29.45 82.51 74.00
N PHE A 244 -28.91 81.70 73.08
CA PHE A 244 -27.52 81.26 73.24
C PHE A 244 -26.84 81.05 71.88
N SER A 245 -25.81 81.86 71.66
CA SER A 245 -24.87 81.79 70.55
C SER A 245 -24.06 80.49 70.62
N MET A 246 -23.94 79.76 69.51
CA MET A 246 -22.67 79.06 69.22
C MET A 246 -22.51 78.72 67.72
N LYS A 247 -21.62 79.50 67.09
CA LYS A 247 -20.66 79.20 66.02
C LYS A 247 -20.98 78.10 64.99
N SER A 248 -21.03 78.57 63.75
CA SER A 248 -20.78 77.87 62.48
C SER A 248 -19.67 76.81 62.55
N TRP A 249 -19.96 75.61 62.08
CA TRP A 249 -18.95 74.66 61.59
C TRP A 249 -19.34 74.22 60.17
N ASP A 250 -18.57 74.70 59.21
CA ASP A 250 -18.56 74.26 57.81
C ASP A 250 -18.08 72.81 57.74
N TYR A 251 -18.89 71.92 57.15
CA TYR A 251 -18.48 70.57 56.75
C TYR A 251 -18.09 70.56 55.26
N SER A 252 -16.98 71.19 54.90
CA SER A 252 -16.43 71.09 53.53
C SER A 252 -15.01 70.51 53.45
N THR A 253 -14.43 69.96 54.52
CA THR A 253 -13.02 69.52 54.45
C THR A 253 -12.72 68.31 55.34
N ALA A 254 -13.21 67.12 54.97
CA ALA A 254 -12.65 65.85 55.48
C ALA A 254 -13.16 64.61 54.71
N LEU A 255 -12.97 64.52 53.38
CA LEU A 255 -12.96 63.22 52.67
C LEU A 255 -12.12 63.32 51.38
N SER A 256 -10.91 63.85 51.50
CA SER A 256 -9.90 63.78 50.44
C SER A 256 -8.50 63.59 51.03
N SER A 257 -8.32 62.54 51.82
CA SER A 257 -7.00 61.99 52.11
C SER A 257 -7.10 60.47 52.24
N THR A 258 -6.43 59.79 51.28
CA THR A 258 -5.81 58.46 51.35
C THR A 258 -6.77 57.25 51.46
N LEU A 259 -7.02 56.36 50.49
CA LEU A 259 -6.29 55.96 49.27
C LEU A 259 -4.77 55.97 49.44
N GLU A 260 -4.27 55.05 50.26
CA GLU A 260 -2.96 54.40 50.11
C GLU A 260 -2.79 53.35 51.21
N THR A 261 -3.09 52.09 50.87
CA THR A 261 -2.32 50.86 51.16
C THR A 261 -3.06 49.67 50.56
#